data_AF-Q82UV5-F1
#
_entry.id   AF-Q82UV5-F1
#
_cell.length_a   1.000
_cell.length_b   1.000
_cell.length_c   1.000
_cell.angle_alpha   90.00
_cell.angle_beta   90.00
_cell.angle_gamma   90.00
#
_symmetry.space_group_name_H-M   'P 1'
#
loop_
_entity.id
_entity.type
_entity.pdbx_description
1 polymer ?
#
loop_
_entity_poly.entity_id
_entity_poly.type
_entity_poly.pdbx_seq_one_letter_code
_entity_poly.pdbx_strand_id
1 'polypeptide(L)'
;MSSVHHKIIKHKIGLLNLAAELGNVSRACKVMGFSRDTFYRYQAAVETGGVEALIDANRRKPNIKNRVEEATEAAILAFALEQPAFGQVRVSNELRKRGIFVSPSGVRSVWLRQNLESFKKRLSALEKHIAETGAVLTEAQVQALEKKQEDDVAQGEIETAHPGYLGSQDTFYVGTLKGVDEFTSKRSSPLIPSGHQRSCIQQKHHLHQLICSMTGYCRSLLNRVWALFAF
;
A
#
# COMPACT_ATOMS: atom_id res chain seq x y z
N MET A 1 15.44 14.52 -5.07
CA MET A 1 16.06 13.55 -6.01
C MET A 1 16.57 12.36 -5.23
N SER A 2 16.04 11.17 -5.49
CA SER A 2 16.28 9.94 -4.71
C SER A 2 17.76 9.54 -4.73
N SER A 3 18.34 9.33 -3.54
CA SER A 3 19.77 9.04 -3.30
C SER A 3 20.35 7.91 -4.18
N VAL A 4 19.50 7.02 -4.65
CA VAL A 4 19.83 5.89 -5.55
C VAL A 4 20.26 6.38 -6.94
N HIS A 5 19.58 7.37 -7.53
CA HIS A 5 19.94 7.89 -8.86
C HIS A 5 21.33 8.53 -8.81
N HIS A 6 21.63 9.27 -7.75
CA HIS A 6 22.93 9.91 -7.56
C HIS A 6 24.09 8.89 -7.47
N LYS A 7 23.90 7.77 -6.77
CA LYS A 7 24.90 6.68 -6.71
C LYS A 7 25.14 6.03 -8.07
N ILE A 8 24.08 5.78 -8.84
CA ILE A 8 24.17 5.19 -10.19
C ILE A 8 24.92 6.14 -11.14
N ILE A 9 24.60 7.43 -11.09
CA ILE A 9 25.24 8.48 -11.90
C ILE A 9 26.74 8.56 -11.58
N LYS A 10 27.11 8.59 -10.29
CA LYS A 10 28.50 8.68 -9.85
C LYS A 10 29.36 7.54 -10.42
N HIS A 11 28.84 6.31 -10.42
CA HIS A 11 29.57 5.17 -10.95
C HIS A 11 29.75 5.22 -12.48
N LYS A 12 28.76 5.72 -13.22
CA LYS A 12 28.84 5.90 -14.69
C LYS A 12 29.79 7.02 -15.08
N ILE A 13 29.74 8.16 -14.38
CA ILE A 13 30.67 9.28 -14.59
C ILE A 13 32.10 8.86 -14.23
N GLY A 14 32.26 8.11 -13.13
CA GLY A 14 33.57 7.62 -12.70
C GLY A 14 34.30 6.82 -13.78
N LEU A 15 33.57 6.06 -14.62
CA LEU A 15 34.16 5.35 -15.75
C LEU A 15 34.72 6.31 -16.83
N LEU A 16 33.97 7.37 -17.15
CA LEU A 16 34.38 8.36 -18.15
C LEU A 16 35.60 9.16 -17.65
N ASN A 17 35.58 9.57 -16.39
CA ASN A 17 36.70 10.29 -15.76
C ASN A 17 37.95 9.42 -15.69
N LEU A 18 37.83 8.15 -15.28
CA LEU A 18 38.96 7.22 -15.22
C LEU A 18 39.58 6.98 -16.61
N ALA A 19 38.77 6.93 -17.66
CA ALA A 19 39.27 6.80 -19.02
C ALA A 19 40.04 8.05 -19.48
N ALA A 20 39.58 9.24 -19.08
CA ALA A 20 40.25 10.50 -19.36
C ALA A 20 41.60 10.62 -18.62
N GLU A 21 41.65 10.22 -17.35
CA GLU A 21 42.88 10.22 -16.54
C GLU A 21 43.92 9.22 -17.06
N LEU A 22 43.48 8.03 -17.46
CA LEU A 22 44.39 6.98 -17.95
C LEU A 22 44.78 7.12 -19.43
N GLY A 23 44.06 7.94 -20.20
CA GLY A 23 44.19 8.01 -21.67
C GLY A 23 43.92 6.67 -22.38
N ASN A 24 43.34 5.68 -21.69
CA ASN A 24 43.13 4.33 -22.21
C ASN A 24 41.79 3.74 -21.74
N VAL A 25 40.84 3.69 -22.68
CA VAL A 25 39.49 3.18 -22.46
C VAL A 25 39.48 1.70 -22.05
N SER A 26 40.29 0.87 -22.71
CA SER A 26 40.33 -0.58 -22.42
C SER A 26 40.81 -0.87 -21.00
N ARG A 27 41.80 -0.10 -20.51
CA ARG A 27 42.31 -0.23 -19.15
C ARG A 27 41.30 0.26 -18.12
N ALA A 28 40.65 1.40 -18.37
CA ALA A 28 39.60 1.93 -17.50
C ALA A 28 38.41 0.95 -17.38
N CYS A 29 37.94 0.39 -18.51
CA CYS A 29 36.89 -0.62 -18.53
C CYS A 29 37.28 -1.90 -17.77
N LYS A 30 38.54 -2.36 -17.88
CA LYS A 30 39.04 -3.55 -17.16
C LYS A 30 39.09 -3.32 -15.65
N VAL A 31 39.49 -2.13 -15.20
CA VAL A 31 39.58 -1.77 -13.78
C VAL A 31 38.20 -1.62 -13.16
N MET A 32 37.25 -1.00 -13.87
CA MET A 32 35.88 -0.74 -13.38
C MET A 32 34.90 -1.89 -13.64
N GLY A 33 35.31 -2.95 -14.37
CA GLY A 33 34.47 -4.11 -14.67
C GLY A 33 33.37 -3.87 -15.71
N PHE A 34 33.58 -2.95 -16.66
CA PHE A 34 32.63 -2.65 -17.74
C PHE A 34 33.06 -3.22 -19.09
N SER A 35 32.08 -3.50 -19.96
CA SER A 35 32.37 -3.74 -21.37
C SER A 35 32.74 -2.43 -22.07
N ARG A 36 33.62 -2.51 -23.08
CA ARG A 36 33.97 -1.37 -23.94
C ARG A 36 32.74 -0.78 -24.65
N ASP A 37 31.78 -1.62 -25.00
CA ASP A 37 30.49 -1.17 -25.58
C ASP A 37 29.71 -0.24 -24.61
N THR A 38 29.70 -0.58 -23.32
CA THR A 38 29.04 0.26 -22.30
C THR A 38 29.68 1.64 -22.19
N PHE A 39 31.01 1.72 -22.32
CA PHE A 39 31.72 2.99 -22.33
C PHE A 39 31.25 3.89 -23.48
N TYR A 40 31.26 3.40 -24.71
CA TYR A 40 30.84 4.19 -25.87
C TYR A 40 29.36 4.59 -25.80
N ARG A 41 28.50 3.75 -25.23
CA ARG A 41 27.11 4.10 -24.97
C ARG A 41 26.95 5.25 -23.97
N TYR A 42 27.78 5.29 -22.93
CA TYR A 42 27.78 6.39 -21.95
C TYR A 42 28.40 7.66 -22.53
N GLN A 43 29.49 7.54 -23.28
CA GLN A 43 30.10 8.66 -23.98
C GLN A 43 29.10 9.32 -24.93
N ALA A 44 28.46 8.54 -25.82
CA ALA A 44 27.46 9.05 -26.75
C ALA A 44 26.26 9.69 -26.02
N ALA A 45 25.82 9.13 -24.89
CA ALA A 45 24.75 9.71 -24.08
C ALA A 45 25.15 11.08 -23.49
N VAL A 46 26.38 11.21 -22.98
CA VAL A 46 26.91 12.47 -22.44
C VAL A 46 27.12 13.51 -23.53
N GLU A 47 27.60 13.11 -24.70
CA GLU A 47 27.75 14.00 -25.87
C GLU A 47 26.39 14.52 -26.36
N THR A 48 25.33 13.71 -26.29
CA THR A 48 23.99 14.08 -26.77
C THR A 48 23.19 14.92 -25.77
N GLY A 49 23.27 14.60 -24.47
CA GLY A 49 22.37 15.18 -23.45
C GLY A 49 23.02 15.42 -22.10
N GLY A 50 24.35 15.54 -22.06
CA GLY A 50 25.12 15.82 -20.85
C GLY A 50 25.04 14.70 -19.81
N VAL A 51 25.41 15.06 -18.57
CA VAL A 51 25.47 14.10 -17.45
C VAL A 51 24.09 13.53 -17.09
N GLU A 52 23.02 14.29 -17.32
CA GLU A 52 21.65 13.88 -16.99
C GLU A 52 21.13 12.77 -17.91
N ALA A 53 21.60 12.72 -19.17
CA ALA A 53 21.24 11.64 -20.11
C ALA A 53 21.71 10.24 -19.64
N LEU A 54 22.71 10.16 -18.76
CA LEU A 54 23.15 8.90 -18.16
C LEU A 54 22.10 8.29 -17.22
N ILE A 55 21.13 9.08 -16.76
CA ILE A 55 20.02 8.61 -15.91
C ILE A 55 19.02 7.80 -16.75
N ASP A 56 18.67 8.31 -17.93
CA ASP A 56 17.53 7.82 -18.72
C ASP A 56 17.87 6.72 -19.73
N ALA A 57 19.15 6.40 -19.92
CA ALA A 57 19.60 5.47 -20.95
C ALA A 57 19.11 4.00 -20.78
N ASN A 58 18.55 3.61 -19.62
CA ASN A 58 18.30 2.19 -19.32
C ASN A 58 16.87 1.86 -18.87
N ARG A 59 15.87 2.70 -19.19
CA ARG A 59 14.46 2.37 -18.90
C ARG A 59 13.76 1.89 -20.18
N ARG A 60 13.17 0.69 -20.13
CA ARG A 60 12.26 0.19 -21.18
C ARG A 60 11.18 1.25 -21.43
N LYS A 61 11.13 1.81 -22.64
CA LYS A 61 10.10 2.77 -23.03
C LYS A 61 8.81 2.03 -23.41
N PRO A 62 7.62 2.50 -23.01
CA PRO A 62 6.36 1.92 -23.46
C PRO A 62 6.25 1.95 -24.98
N ASN A 63 5.83 0.83 -25.59
CA ASN A 63 5.58 0.76 -27.03
C ASN A 63 4.19 1.32 -27.36
N ILE A 64 4.14 2.45 -28.06
CA ILE A 64 2.89 3.13 -28.44
C ILE A 64 2.04 2.26 -29.36
N LYS A 65 2.64 1.41 -30.20
CA LYS A 65 1.91 0.53 -31.13
C LYS A 65 1.06 -0.52 -30.45
N ASN A 66 1.41 -0.89 -29.21
CA ASN A 66 0.64 -1.85 -28.41
C ASN A 66 -0.46 -1.18 -27.59
N ARG A 67 -0.73 0.11 -27.84
CA ARG A 67 -1.74 0.87 -27.13
C ARG A 67 -3.13 0.48 -27.61
N VAL A 68 -4.03 0.35 -26.64
CA VAL A 68 -5.46 0.19 -26.90
C VAL A 68 -5.97 1.47 -27.55
N GLU A 69 -6.88 1.34 -28.50
CA GLU A 69 -7.53 2.47 -29.17
C GLU A 69 -8.15 3.43 -28.16
N GLU A 70 -8.09 4.73 -28.45
CA GLU A 70 -8.59 5.78 -27.58
C GLU A 70 -10.08 5.65 -27.26
N ALA A 71 -10.92 5.29 -28.24
CA ALA A 71 -12.34 5.02 -28.03
C ALA A 71 -12.58 3.89 -27.01
N THR A 72 -11.73 2.87 -27.05
CA THR A 72 -11.79 1.74 -26.12
C THR A 72 -11.26 2.15 -24.73
N GLU A 73 -10.19 2.95 -24.65
CA GLU A 73 -9.70 3.51 -23.37
C GLU A 73 -10.79 4.38 -22.71
N ALA A 74 -11.47 5.24 -23.48
CA ALA A 74 -12.57 6.09 -22.99
C ALA A 74 -13.74 5.27 -22.46
N ALA A 75 -14.16 4.22 -23.17
CA ALA A 75 -15.23 3.33 -22.71
C ALA A 75 -14.88 2.62 -21.38
N ILE A 76 -13.63 2.21 -21.20
CA ILE A 76 -13.15 1.60 -19.95
C ILE A 76 -13.20 2.60 -18.79
N LEU A 77 -12.85 3.87 -19.04
CA LEU A 77 -12.86 4.91 -18.02
C LEU A 77 -14.28 5.32 -17.63
N ALA A 78 -15.17 5.51 -18.62
CA ALA A 78 -16.58 5.75 -18.37
C ALA A 78 -17.18 4.62 -17.53
N PHE A 79 -16.90 3.36 -17.88
CA PHE A 79 -17.39 2.21 -17.13
C PHE A 79 -16.84 2.15 -15.69
N ALA A 80 -15.60 2.59 -15.48
CA ALA A 80 -15.02 2.64 -14.13
C ALA A 80 -15.69 3.68 -13.22
N LEU A 81 -16.25 4.75 -13.79
CA LEU A 81 -17.07 5.74 -13.08
C LEU A 81 -18.49 5.24 -12.87
N GLU A 82 -19.09 4.60 -13.88
CA GLU A 82 -20.42 3.99 -13.76
C GLU A 82 -20.45 2.95 -12.65
N GLN A 83 -19.48 2.03 -12.63
CA GLN A 83 -19.44 0.92 -11.70
C GLN A 83 -18.04 0.67 -11.10
N PRO A 84 -17.65 1.44 -10.06
CA PRO A 84 -16.31 1.36 -9.47
C PRO A 84 -16.03 0.01 -8.79
N ALA A 85 -17.08 -0.69 -8.33
CA ALA A 85 -16.98 -1.96 -7.61
C ALA A 85 -16.58 -3.14 -8.50
N PHE A 86 -16.72 -3.05 -9.83
CA PHE A 86 -16.42 -4.17 -10.72
C PHE A 86 -14.92 -4.36 -10.92
N GLY A 87 -14.49 -5.62 -10.88
CA GLY A 87 -13.11 -6.02 -11.20
C GLY A 87 -12.85 -6.12 -12.70
N GLN A 88 -11.58 -6.19 -13.08
CA GLN A 88 -11.11 -6.21 -14.48
C GLN A 88 -11.78 -7.27 -15.37
N VAL A 89 -12.08 -8.46 -14.81
CA VAL A 89 -12.75 -9.55 -15.54
C VAL A 89 -14.21 -9.23 -15.81
N ARG A 90 -14.91 -8.67 -14.82
CA ARG A 90 -16.33 -8.32 -14.95
C ARG A 90 -16.50 -7.15 -15.93
N VAL A 91 -15.65 -6.13 -15.82
CA VAL A 91 -15.62 -5.01 -16.77
C VAL A 91 -15.37 -5.48 -18.20
N SER A 92 -14.40 -6.37 -18.43
CA SER A 92 -14.15 -6.96 -19.76
C SER A 92 -15.39 -7.68 -20.32
N ASN A 93 -16.11 -8.44 -19.49
CA ASN A 93 -17.32 -9.13 -19.91
C ASN A 93 -18.48 -8.17 -20.23
N GLU A 94 -18.68 -7.13 -19.42
CA GLU A 94 -19.70 -6.12 -19.68
C GLU A 94 -19.40 -5.30 -20.94
N LEU A 95 -18.13 -4.92 -21.16
CA LEU A 95 -17.71 -4.26 -22.40
C LEU A 95 -17.91 -5.15 -23.62
N ARG A 96 -17.69 -6.46 -23.50
CA ARG A 96 -17.97 -7.42 -24.58
C ARG A 96 -19.46 -7.42 -24.96
N LYS A 97 -20.38 -7.28 -23.99
CA LYS A 97 -21.82 -7.14 -24.29
C LYS A 97 -22.14 -5.83 -25.02
N ARG A 98 -21.37 -4.77 -24.79
CA ARG A 98 -21.44 -3.48 -25.52
C ARG A 98 -20.73 -3.53 -26.89
N GLY A 99 -20.25 -4.70 -27.32
CA GLY A 99 -19.53 -4.88 -28.60
C GLY A 99 -18.04 -4.52 -28.56
N ILE A 100 -17.49 -4.18 -27.39
CA ILE A 100 -16.10 -3.76 -27.22
C ILE A 100 -15.28 -4.94 -26.70
N PHE A 101 -14.37 -5.47 -27.53
CA PHE A 101 -13.57 -6.64 -27.19
C PHE A 101 -12.23 -6.24 -26.56
N VAL A 102 -12.14 -6.35 -25.23
CA VAL A 102 -10.89 -6.09 -24.49
C VAL A 102 -10.62 -7.23 -23.53
N SER A 103 -9.34 -7.62 -23.40
CA SER A 103 -8.93 -8.62 -22.41
C SER A 103 -8.94 -8.03 -20.99
N PRO A 104 -9.18 -8.83 -19.93
CA PRO A 104 -9.10 -8.35 -18.55
C PRO A 104 -7.74 -7.71 -18.21
N SER A 105 -6.66 -8.24 -18.77
CA SER A 105 -5.32 -7.67 -18.65
C SER A 105 -5.20 -6.30 -19.32
N GLY A 106 -5.82 -6.12 -20.50
CA GLY A 106 -5.89 -4.83 -21.19
C GLY A 106 -6.60 -3.77 -20.36
N VAL A 107 -7.72 -4.13 -19.73
CA VAL A 107 -8.44 -3.24 -18.79
C VAL A 107 -7.53 -2.81 -17.64
N ARG A 108 -6.81 -3.77 -17.02
CA ARG A 108 -5.84 -3.46 -15.95
C ARG A 108 -4.74 -2.52 -16.41
N SER A 109 -4.18 -2.74 -17.60
CA SER A 109 -3.13 -1.89 -18.17
C SER A 109 -3.62 -0.46 -18.43
N VAL A 110 -4.88 -0.28 -18.84
CA VAL A 110 -5.51 1.06 -18.94
C VAL A 110 -5.62 1.70 -17.55
N TRP A 111 -6.16 0.98 -16.56
CA TRP A 111 -6.29 1.49 -15.20
C TRP A 111 -4.96 1.88 -14.55
N LEU A 112 -3.90 1.08 -14.73
CA LEU A 112 -2.58 1.42 -14.20
C LEU A 112 -2.02 2.72 -14.77
N ARG A 113 -2.34 3.06 -16.02
CA ARG A 113 -1.90 4.29 -16.67
C ARG A 113 -2.70 5.51 -16.21
N GLN A 114 -3.97 5.30 -15.89
CA GLN A 114 -4.89 6.34 -15.44
C GLN A 114 -5.02 6.41 -13.91
N ASN A 115 -4.20 5.66 -13.17
CA ASN A 115 -4.19 5.62 -11.70
C ASN A 115 -5.52 5.16 -11.08
N LEU A 116 -6.18 4.17 -11.68
CA LEU A 116 -7.48 3.60 -11.31
C LEU A 116 -7.40 2.11 -10.94
N GLU A 117 -6.21 1.62 -10.58
CA GLU A 117 -5.97 0.18 -10.44
C GLU A 117 -6.67 -0.44 -9.22
N SER A 118 -6.84 0.35 -8.16
CA SER A 118 -7.49 -0.09 -6.93
C SER A 118 -8.92 0.43 -6.82
N PHE A 119 -9.74 -0.28 -6.06
CA PHE A 119 -11.13 0.13 -5.79
C PHE A 119 -11.19 1.52 -5.12
N LYS A 120 -10.33 1.75 -4.12
CA LYS A 120 -10.20 3.07 -3.45
C LYS A 120 -9.86 4.20 -4.43
N LYS A 121 -8.98 3.95 -5.41
CA LYS A 121 -8.63 4.95 -6.43
C LYS A 121 -9.78 5.23 -7.39
N ARG A 122 -10.54 4.19 -7.79
CA ARG A 122 -11.77 4.36 -8.59
C ARG A 122 -12.83 5.17 -7.84
N LEU A 123 -12.99 4.92 -6.55
CA LEU A 123 -13.94 5.66 -5.71
C LEU A 123 -13.53 7.13 -5.55
N SER A 124 -12.25 7.40 -5.29
CA SER A 124 -11.74 8.78 -5.23
C SER A 124 -11.87 9.52 -6.57
N ALA A 125 -11.71 8.82 -7.70
CA ALA A 125 -11.95 9.40 -9.02
C ALA A 125 -13.44 9.73 -9.24
N LEU A 126 -14.34 8.86 -8.75
CA LEU A 126 -15.78 9.10 -8.79
C LEU A 126 -16.18 10.31 -7.93
N GLU A 127 -15.68 10.41 -6.70
CA GLU A 127 -15.92 11.56 -5.81
C GLU A 127 -15.49 12.88 -6.46
N LYS A 128 -14.31 12.91 -7.10
CA LYS A 128 -13.83 14.09 -7.83
C LYS A 128 -14.75 14.45 -9.01
N HIS A 129 -15.12 13.46 -9.81
CA HIS A 129 -16.01 13.66 -10.95
C HIS A 129 -17.38 14.23 -10.51
N ILE A 130 -17.91 13.77 -9.38
CA ILE A 130 -19.17 14.26 -8.82
C ILE A 130 -19.01 15.68 -8.25
N ALA A 131 -17.91 15.95 -7.56
CA ALA A 131 -17.63 17.30 -7.05
C ALA A 131 -17.54 18.34 -8.19
N GLU A 132 -17.01 17.94 -9.35
CA GLU A 132 -16.92 18.80 -10.54
C GLU A 132 -18.25 18.94 -11.29
N THR A 133 -19.00 17.84 -11.45
CA THR A 133 -20.21 17.81 -12.30
C THR A 133 -21.50 18.13 -11.53
N GLY A 134 -21.51 17.94 -10.20
CA GLY A 134 -22.71 18.03 -9.38
C GLY A 134 -23.76 16.95 -9.68
N ALA A 135 -23.36 15.85 -10.31
CA ALA A 135 -24.26 14.78 -10.75
C ALA A 135 -24.81 13.97 -9.55
N VAL A 136 -26.04 13.49 -9.68
CA VAL A 136 -26.67 12.60 -8.69
C VAL A 136 -26.06 11.20 -8.79
N LEU A 137 -25.69 10.63 -7.64
CA LEU A 137 -25.17 9.27 -7.50
C LEU A 137 -26.20 8.23 -7.93
N THR A 138 -25.77 7.21 -8.66
CA THR A 138 -26.61 6.04 -8.95
C THR A 138 -26.62 5.08 -7.77
N GLU A 139 -27.66 4.25 -7.65
CA GLU A 139 -27.80 3.27 -6.57
C GLU A 139 -26.57 2.35 -6.45
N ALA A 140 -26.02 1.93 -7.59
CA ALA A 140 -24.86 1.05 -7.61
C ALA A 140 -23.56 1.76 -7.13
N GLN A 141 -23.48 3.09 -7.32
CA GLN A 141 -22.39 3.91 -6.78
C GLN A 141 -22.55 4.13 -5.27
N VAL A 142 -23.77 4.32 -4.78
CA VAL A 142 -24.07 4.40 -3.34
C VAL A 142 -23.68 3.10 -2.64
N GLN A 143 -24.09 1.95 -3.17
CA GLN A 143 -23.70 0.64 -2.64
C GLN A 143 -22.17 0.45 -2.61
N ALA A 144 -21.45 1.00 -3.59
CA ALA A 144 -19.99 0.94 -3.61
C ALA A 144 -19.35 1.80 -2.49
N LEU A 145 -19.94 2.97 -2.19
CA LEU A 145 -19.51 3.83 -1.09
C LEU A 145 -19.79 3.17 0.27
N GLU A 146 -20.98 2.60 0.45
CA GLU A 146 -21.37 1.87 1.65
C GLU A 146 -20.42 0.69 1.91
N LYS A 147 -20.13 -0.10 0.88
CA LYS A 147 -19.19 -1.21 0.99
C LYS A 147 -17.79 -0.76 1.42
N LYS A 148 -17.31 0.37 0.90
CA LYS A 148 -16.02 0.93 1.34
C LYS A 148 -16.07 1.34 2.81
N GLN A 149 -17.18 1.92 3.26
CA GLN A 149 -17.37 2.29 4.66
C GLN A 149 -17.36 1.04 5.56
N GLU A 150 -18.04 -0.03 5.17
CA GLU A 150 -18.01 -1.31 5.88
C GLU A 150 -16.60 -1.91 5.94
N ASP A 151 -15.86 -1.87 4.83
CA ASP A 151 -14.49 -2.37 4.75
C ASP A 151 -13.54 -1.58 5.68
N ASP A 152 -13.69 -0.25 5.78
CA ASP A 152 -12.90 0.60 6.67
C ASP A 152 -13.21 0.30 8.15
N VAL A 153 -14.50 0.15 8.49
CA VAL A 153 -14.94 -0.26 9.84
C VAL A 153 -14.40 -1.65 10.19
N ALA A 154 -14.40 -2.57 9.24
CA ALA A 154 -13.88 -3.94 9.41
C ALA A 154 -12.35 -3.98 9.60
N GLN A 155 -11.61 -3.04 9.03
CA GLN A 155 -10.16 -2.92 9.20
C GLN A 155 -9.75 -2.24 10.53
N GLY A 156 -10.73 -1.78 11.32
CA GLY A 156 -10.48 -1.13 12.60
C GLY A 156 -9.94 0.30 12.47
N GLU A 157 -10.11 0.94 11.31
CA GLU A 157 -9.84 2.36 11.14
C GLU A 157 -10.99 3.14 11.81
N ILE A 158 -10.81 3.42 13.09
CA ILE A 158 -11.80 4.15 13.88
C ILE A 158 -11.51 5.65 13.76
N GLU A 159 -12.50 6.43 13.33
CA GLU A 159 -12.41 7.89 13.33
C GLU A 159 -12.23 8.37 14.78
N THR A 160 -11.05 8.95 15.08
CA THR A 160 -10.75 9.54 16.40
C THR A 160 -10.23 10.95 16.21
N ALA A 161 -10.74 11.90 17.01
CA ALA A 161 -10.30 13.29 16.93
C ALA A 161 -8.83 13.47 17.36
N HIS A 162 -8.36 12.65 18.31
CA HIS A 162 -6.97 12.62 18.78
C HIS A 162 -6.63 11.27 19.43
N PRO A 163 -5.33 10.90 19.51
CA PRO A 163 -4.89 9.67 20.17
C PRO A 163 -5.40 9.58 21.62
N GLY A 164 -6.00 8.45 21.99
CA GLY A 164 -6.54 8.20 23.34
C GLY A 164 -7.99 8.62 23.59
N TYR A 165 -8.67 9.22 22.60
CA TYR A 165 -10.07 9.67 22.73
C TYR A 165 -11.04 8.54 23.11
N LEU A 166 -10.83 7.33 22.58
CA LEU A 166 -11.66 6.14 22.83
C LEU A 166 -11.03 5.19 23.86
N GLY A 167 -10.30 5.70 24.85
CA GLY A 167 -9.80 4.90 25.96
C GLY A 167 -10.78 4.91 27.14
N SER A 168 -11.23 3.73 27.61
CA SER A 168 -11.83 3.61 28.94
C SER A 168 -10.75 3.19 29.94
N GLN A 169 -10.75 3.83 31.11
CA GLN A 169 -9.96 3.39 32.26
C GLN A 169 -10.90 2.85 33.32
N ASP A 170 -10.85 1.55 33.53
CA ASP A 170 -11.61 0.90 34.59
C ASP A 170 -10.69 0.64 35.77
N THR A 171 -11.17 0.96 36.97
CA THR A 171 -10.49 0.67 38.24
C THR A 171 -11.26 -0.43 38.94
N PHE A 172 -10.61 -1.57 39.17
CA PHE A 172 -11.22 -2.70 39.87
C PHE A 172 -10.60 -2.83 41.26
N TYR A 173 -11.44 -2.96 42.27
CA TYR A 173 -10.99 -3.34 43.61
C TYR A 173 -10.50 -4.78 43.61
N VAL A 174 -9.29 -5.02 44.12
CA VAL A 174 -8.68 -6.35 44.15
C VAL A 174 -8.67 -6.91 45.58
N GLY A 175 -8.55 -6.05 46.60
CA GLY A 175 -8.57 -6.45 48.01
C GLY A 175 -7.79 -5.49 48.91
N THR A 176 -7.73 -5.82 50.20
CA THR A 176 -6.93 -5.13 51.22
C THR A 176 -5.81 -6.03 51.72
N LEU A 177 -4.58 -5.50 51.80
CA LEU A 177 -3.42 -6.20 52.36
C LEU A 177 -3.24 -5.76 53.82
N LYS A 178 -2.91 -6.67 54.73
CA LYS A 178 -2.69 -6.27 56.14
C LYS A 178 -1.44 -5.37 56.23
N GLY A 179 -1.64 -4.11 56.62
CA GLY A 179 -0.59 -3.11 56.79
C GLY A 179 -0.35 -2.19 55.59
N VAL A 180 -1.05 -2.40 54.48
CA VAL A 180 -1.07 -1.49 53.31
C VAL A 180 -2.52 -1.38 52.88
N ASP A 181 -3.06 -0.16 52.80
CA ASP A 181 -4.48 0.09 52.51
C ASP A 181 -4.99 -0.58 51.21
N GLU A 182 -6.26 -0.36 50.90
CA GLU A 182 -6.98 -0.91 49.74
C GLU A 182 -6.19 -0.86 48.42
N PHE A 183 -6.02 -2.04 47.81
CA PHE A 183 -5.34 -2.23 46.54
C PHE A 183 -6.35 -2.31 45.40
N THR A 184 -6.22 -1.37 44.46
CA THR A 184 -7.02 -1.31 43.23
C THR A 184 -6.13 -1.51 42.02
N SER A 185 -6.63 -2.25 41.02
CA SER A 185 -5.97 -2.45 39.74
C SER A 185 -6.62 -1.55 38.69
N LYS A 186 -5.80 -0.76 37.99
CA LYS A 186 -6.25 0.04 36.85
C LYS A 186 -5.99 -0.74 35.56
N ARG A 187 -7.02 -0.91 34.74
CA ARG A 187 -6.91 -1.45 33.39
C ARG A 187 -7.37 -0.41 32.39
N SER A 188 -6.50 -0.07 31.45
CA SER A 188 -6.88 0.73 30.28
C SER A 188 -7.27 -0.22 29.14
N SER A 189 -8.45 0.00 28.57
CA SER A 189 -8.94 -0.73 27.41
C SER A 189 -9.38 0.25 26.32
N PRO A 190 -9.03 0.01 25.04
CA PRO A 190 -9.68 0.74 23.96
C PRO A 190 -11.17 0.36 23.92
N LEU A 191 -12.04 1.35 23.78
CA LEU A 191 -13.46 1.16 23.49
C LEU A 191 -13.58 0.71 22.03
N ILE A 192 -13.64 -0.60 21.85
CA ILE A 192 -13.78 -1.23 20.54
C ILE A 192 -15.28 -1.52 20.31
N PRO A 193 -15.87 -1.13 19.16
CA PRO A 193 -17.25 -1.48 18.82
C PRO A 193 -17.47 -3.00 18.87
N SER A 194 -18.65 -3.44 19.31
CA SER A 194 -19.00 -4.83 19.66
C SER A 194 -18.67 -5.88 18.58
N GLY A 195 -18.57 -5.51 17.30
CA GLY A 195 -18.16 -6.41 16.21
C GLY A 195 -16.68 -6.81 16.19
N HIS A 196 -15.80 -6.07 16.87
CA HIS A 196 -14.35 -6.28 16.84
C HIS A 196 -13.79 -6.99 18.09
N GLN A 197 -14.64 -7.33 19.07
CA GLN A 197 -14.16 -7.92 20.32
C GLN A 197 -13.45 -9.27 20.12
N ARG A 198 -13.87 -10.10 19.15
CA ARG A 198 -13.34 -11.47 19.00
C ARG A 198 -11.90 -11.52 18.46
N SER A 199 -11.49 -10.66 17.53
CA SER A 199 -10.15 -10.75 16.92
C SER A 199 -9.05 -10.21 17.85
N CYS A 200 -9.35 -9.13 18.58
CA CYS A 200 -8.38 -8.47 19.46
C CYS A 200 -8.15 -9.25 20.78
N ILE A 201 -9.15 -10.00 21.25
CA ILE A 201 -9.00 -10.94 22.39
C ILE A 201 -8.03 -12.07 22.01
N GLN A 202 -8.12 -12.62 20.79
CA GLN A 202 -7.27 -13.72 20.33
C GLN A 202 -5.77 -13.33 20.26
N GLN A 203 -5.45 -12.11 19.80
CA GLN A 203 -4.07 -11.62 19.73
C GLN A 203 -3.46 -11.30 21.11
N LYS A 204 -4.26 -10.77 22.05
CA LYS A 204 -3.81 -10.54 23.43
C LYS A 204 -3.48 -11.84 24.17
N HIS A 205 -4.23 -12.92 23.92
CA HIS A 205 -3.92 -14.25 24.47
C HIS A 205 -2.54 -14.76 24.06
N HIS A 206 -2.13 -14.52 22.81
CA HIS A 206 -0.85 -15.00 22.29
C HIS A 206 0.35 -14.25 22.89
N LEU A 207 0.24 -12.93 23.07
CA LEU A 207 1.27 -12.12 23.72
C LEU A 207 1.39 -12.44 25.23
N HIS A 208 0.27 -12.65 25.92
CA HIS A 208 0.30 -12.94 27.35
C HIS A 208 0.84 -14.35 27.65
N GLN A 209 0.58 -15.33 26.77
CA GLN A 209 1.22 -16.65 26.85
C GLN A 209 2.73 -16.60 26.60
N LEU A 210 3.18 -15.77 25.65
CA LEU A 210 4.61 -15.54 25.40
C LEU A 210 5.31 -14.89 26.60
N ILE A 211 4.69 -13.88 27.22
CA ILE A 211 5.24 -13.21 28.41
C ILE A 211 5.29 -14.18 29.61
N CYS A 212 4.25 -14.99 29.85
CA CYS A 212 4.27 -16.00 30.91
C CYS A 212 5.32 -17.12 30.68
N SER A 213 5.60 -17.48 29.42
CA SER A 213 6.65 -18.46 29.12
C SER A 213 8.07 -17.93 29.36
N MET A 214 8.26 -16.61 29.32
CA MET A 214 9.56 -15.97 29.49
C MET A 214 9.91 -15.60 30.94
N THR A 215 8.92 -15.48 31.82
CA THR A 215 9.10 -15.07 33.23
C THR A 215 8.92 -16.20 34.26
N GLY A 216 8.68 -17.44 33.83
CA GLY A 216 8.66 -18.60 34.72
C GLY A 216 7.50 -18.64 35.73
N TYR A 217 6.40 -17.92 35.48
CA TYR A 217 5.23 -17.97 36.35
C TYR A 217 4.49 -19.30 36.20
N CYS A 218 4.35 -20.03 37.31
CA CYS A 218 3.77 -21.36 37.37
C CYS A 218 2.33 -21.40 36.82
N ARG A 219 2.11 -22.20 35.77
CA ARG A 219 0.86 -22.35 34.99
C ARG A 219 -0.38 -22.73 35.84
N SER A 220 -0.19 -23.19 37.08
CA SER A 220 -1.24 -23.70 37.96
C SER A 220 -2.11 -22.62 38.62
N LEU A 221 -1.60 -21.41 38.82
CA LEU A 221 -2.36 -20.32 39.45
C LEU A 221 -3.37 -19.67 38.49
N LEU A 222 -3.08 -19.64 37.18
CA LEU A 222 -4.00 -19.06 36.19
C LEU A 222 -5.25 -19.90 35.94
N ASN A 223 -5.15 -21.24 35.98
CA ASN A 223 -6.32 -22.11 35.75
C ASN A 223 -7.39 -21.98 36.84
N ARG A 224 -7.03 -21.55 38.06
CA ARG A 224 -8.02 -21.31 39.14
C ARG A 224 -8.73 -19.97 39.00
N VAL A 225 -8.09 -18.95 38.41
CA VAL A 225 -8.71 -17.63 38.19
C VAL A 225 -9.62 -17.66 36.95
N TRP A 226 -9.26 -18.43 35.92
CA TRP A 226 -10.04 -18.51 34.68
C TRP A 226 -11.28 -19.41 34.74
N ALA A 227 -11.39 -20.32 35.72
CA ALA A 227 -12.60 -21.13 35.90
C ALA A 227 -13.83 -20.29 36.38
N LEU A 228 -13.62 -19.05 36.83
CA LEU A 228 -14.69 -18.14 37.29
C LEU A 228 -15.19 -17.18 36.20
N PHE A 229 -14.57 -17.17 35.01
CA PHE A 229 -14.94 -16.27 33.90
C PHE A 229 -15.62 -16.98 32.72
N ALA A 230 -15.98 -18.25 32.88
CA ALA A 230 -16.78 -19.00 31.91
C ALA A 230 -18.27 -19.02 32.32
N PHE A 231 -18.91 -17.84 32.33
CA PHE A 231 -20.35 -17.63 32.18
C PHE A 231 -20.59 -16.24 31.59
#